data_AF-A0A7K2KSD5-F1
#
_entry.id   AF-A0A7K2KSD5-F1
#
_cell.length_a   1.000
_cell.length_b   1.000
_cell.length_c   1.000
_cell.angle_alpha   90.00
_cell.angle_beta   90.00
_cell.angle_gamma   90.00
#
_symmetry.space_group_name_H-M   'P 1'
#
loop_
_entity.id
_entity.type
_entity.pdbx_description
1 polymer ?
#
loop_
_entity_poly.entity_id
_entity_poly.type
_entity_poly.pdbx_seq_one_letter_code
_entity_poly.pdbx_strand_id
1 'polypeptide(L)'
;PYHLIRKEIATPVACTGYALLDDGTMAVLRGAAGEPGRVHPVQLWRTPYVSDTHAATVDDGPLARVGNADLVRGIADCLAIARQATELTPNGEVYEALVAACVRAGDVHHWLGDPDLGDLGSPLHELRSTAAQVLAEFETVSTLTRQAAEALEESTRRIGALVRRVRGEAPATA
;
A
#
# COMPACT_ATOMS: atom_id res chain seq x y z
N PRO A 1 13.99 10.59 18.83
CA PRO A 1 12.62 10.30 18.32
C PRO A 1 12.61 9.00 17.51
N TYR A 2 11.79 8.02 17.90
CA TYR A 2 11.68 6.74 17.17
C TYR A 2 10.89 6.94 15.88
N HIS A 3 11.49 6.56 14.74
CA HIS A 3 10.80 6.58 13.46
C HIS A 3 10.15 5.21 13.25
N LEU A 4 8.82 5.16 13.37
CA LEU A 4 8.05 3.93 13.35
C LEU A 4 7.48 3.70 11.96
N ILE A 5 7.92 2.62 11.28
CA ILE A 5 7.31 2.15 10.02
C ILE A 5 5.95 1.51 10.30
N ARG A 6 5.80 0.86 11.47
CA ARG A 6 4.62 0.07 11.84
C ARG A 6 4.15 0.46 13.24
N LYS A 7 2.87 0.79 13.38
CA LYS A 7 2.20 1.12 14.66
C LYS A 7 1.13 0.09 14.98
N GLU A 8 1.56 -1.13 15.22
CA GLU A 8 0.68 -2.24 15.60
C GLU A 8 1.11 -2.80 16.94
N ILE A 9 0.13 -3.21 17.75
CA ILE A 9 0.41 -3.95 18.99
C ILE A 9 0.72 -5.38 18.56
N ALA A 10 2.01 -5.74 18.56
CA ALA A 10 2.43 -7.12 18.38
C ALA A 10 1.96 -8.00 19.54
N THR A 11 1.92 -9.32 19.34
CA THR A 11 1.59 -10.28 20.39
C THR A 11 2.46 -10.04 21.63
N PRO A 12 1.87 -9.78 22.82
CA PRO A 12 2.63 -9.53 24.03
C PRO A 12 3.55 -10.70 24.38
N VAL A 13 4.78 -10.39 24.83
CA VAL A 13 5.72 -11.41 25.31
C VAL A 13 5.38 -11.78 26.75
N ALA A 14 4.71 -12.92 26.94
CA ALA A 14 4.42 -13.44 28.28
C ALA A 14 5.72 -13.89 28.99
N CYS A 15 6.00 -13.30 30.16
CA CYS A 15 7.20 -13.56 30.93
C CYS A 15 6.98 -13.36 32.43
N THR A 16 7.86 -13.94 33.24
CA THR A 16 7.87 -13.73 34.70
C THR A 16 8.69 -12.51 35.10
N GLY A 17 9.65 -12.12 34.25
CA GLY A 17 10.46 -10.92 34.41
C GLY A 17 11.25 -10.61 33.15
N TYR A 18 11.70 -9.37 33.04
CA TYR A 18 12.56 -8.93 31.94
C TYR A 18 13.57 -7.89 32.42
N ALA A 19 14.65 -7.73 31.65
CA ALA A 19 15.61 -6.64 31.78
C ALA A 19 15.95 -6.10 30.39
N LEU A 20 16.00 -4.78 30.22
CA LEU A 20 16.48 -4.11 29.02
C LEU A 20 17.85 -3.51 29.34
N LEU A 21 18.87 -3.95 28.61
CA LEU A 21 20.23 -3.43 28.71
C LEU A 21 20.37 -2.15 27.88
N ASP A 22 21.38 -1.34 28.20
CA ASP A 22 21.60 -0.04 27.54
C ASP A 22 21.81 -0.17 26.02
N ASP A 23 22.33 -1.32 25.56
CA ASP A 23 22.56 -1.65 24.15
C ASP A 23 21.31 -2.14 23.40
N GLY A 24 20.15 -2.11 24.04
CA GLY A 24 18.89 -2.58 23.47
C GLY A 24 18.70 -4.10 23.52
N THR A 25 19.62 -4.84 24.15
CA THR A 25 19.43 -6.26 24.44
C THR A 25 18.39 -6.43 25.54
N MET A 26 17.26 -7.06 25.21
CA MET A 26 16.21 -7.40 26.17
C MET A 26 16.31 -8.87 26.55
N ALA A 27 16.57 -9.14 27.82
CA ALA A 27 16.55 -10.48 28.41
C ALA A 27 15.17 -10.75 29.02
N VAL A 28 14.56 -11.86 28.64
CA VAL A 28 13.22 -12.26 29.08
C VAL A 28 13.30 -13.60 29.80
N LEU A 29 12.88 -13.61 31.06
CA LEU A 29 12.70 -14.84 31.83
C LEU A 29 11.38 -15.48 31.42
N ARG A 30 11.45 -16.59 30.70
CA ARG A 30 10.23 -17.30 30.27
C ARG A 30 9.55 -17.88 31.50
N GLY A 31 8.25 -17.64 31.61
CA GLY A 31 7.44 -18.30 32.63
C GLY A 31 7.46 -19.80 32.40
N ALA A 32 8.06 -20.55 33.32
CA ALA A 32 7.83 -21.98 33.39
C ALA A 32 6.44 -22.17 33.99
N ALA A 33 5.52 -22.81 33.25
CA ALA A 33 4.27 -23.28 33.81
C ALA A 33 4.49 -24.52 34.71
N GLY A 34 5.45 -24.45 35.65
CA GLY A 34 5.92 -25.62 36.40
C GLY A 34 6.67 -25.29 37.69
N GLU A 35 7.01 -26.36 38.41
CA GLU A 35 7.67 -26.37 39.72
C GLU A 35 9.02 -25.62 39.74
N PRO A 36 9.45 -25.10 40.90
CA PRO A 36 10.75 -24.42 41.06
C PRO A 36 11.91 -25.28 40.57
N GLY A 37 12.67 -24.79 39.58
CA GLY A 37 13.83 -25.46 39.01
C GLY A 37 15.15 -24.77 39.36
N ARG A 38 16.27 -25.49 39.23
CA ARG A 38 17.62 -24.91 39.36
C ARG A 38 18.08 -24.16 38.11
N VAL A 39 17.41 -24.38 36.99
CA VAL A 39 17.74 -23.79 35.69
C VAL A 39 16.50 -23.07 35.18
N HIS A 40 16.66 -21.81 34.79
CA HIS A 40 15.59 -21.01 34.24
C HIS A 40 15.90 -20.58 32.81
N PRO A 41 15.02 -20.85 31.83
CA PRO A 41 15.23 -20.45 30.45
C PRO A 41 15.11 -18.93 30.28
N VAL A 42 16.17 -18.33 29.73
CA VAL A 42 16.21 -16.91 29.35
C VAL A 42 16.22 -16.81 27.83
N GLN A 43 15.40 -15.92 27.29
CA GLN A 43 15.44 -15.54 25.87
C GLN A 43 16.03 -14.15 25.74
N LEU A 44 16.99 -14.00 24.83
CA LEU A 44 17.59 -12.71 24.50
C LEU A 44 16.99 -12.20 23.19
N TRP A 45 16.57 -10.94 23.19
CA TRP A 45 16.03 -10.22 22.05
C TRP A 45 16.91 -9.01 21.77
N ARG A 46 17.21 -8.75 20.50
CA ARG A 46 17.74 -7.45 20.10
C ARG A 46 16.58 -6.54 19.77
N THR A 47 16.49 -5.41 20.47
CA THR A 47 15.40 -4.44 20.31
C THR A 47 15.98 -3.10 19.85
N PRO A 48 15.15 -2.22 19.24
CA PRO A 48 15.58 -0.88 18.86
C PRO A 48 15.61 0.10 20.06
N TYR A 49 15.28 -0.34 21.27
CA TYR A 49 15.16 0.52 22.45
C TYR A 49 16.50 0.57 23.20
N VAL A 50 17.37 1.49 22.79
CA VAL A 50 18.68 1.73 23.44
C VAL A 50 18.59 2.88 24.44
N SER A 51 19.48 2.90 25.42
CA SER A 51 19.63 4.03 26.35
C SER A 51 20.20 5.26 25.63
N ASP A 52 19.83 6.47 26.08
CA ASP A 52 20.37 7.73 25.53
C ASP A 52 21.90 7.84 25.71
N THR A 53 22.46 7.13 26.70
CA THR A 53 23.91 7.08 26.96
C THR A 53 24.63 6.00 26.15
N HIS A 54 23.90 5.13 25.46
CA HIS A 54 24.49 4.09 24.62
C HIS A 54 24.95 4.71 23.29
N ALA A 55 26.25 4.71 23.08
CA ALA A 55 26.82 5.11 21.79
C ALA A 55 26.46 4.05 20.75
N ALA A 56 25.47 4.34 19.91
CA ALA A 56 25.13 3.50 18.78
C ALA A 56 26.39 3.31 17.91
N THR A 57 26.68 2.07 17.54
CA THR A 57 27.68 1.78 16.52
C THR A 57 27.27 2.49 15.22
N VAL A 58 28.16 3.33 14.68
CA VAL A 58 27.94 3.97 13.38
C VAL A 58 28.01 2.86 12.34
N ASP A 59 26.85 2.45 11.84
CA ASP A 59 26.79 1.68 10.61
C ASP A 59 27.20 2.61 9.47
N ASP A 60 28.20 2.22 8.68
CA ASP A 60 28.67 2.96 7.49
C ASP A 60 28.15 2.30 6.20
N GLY A 61 27.16 1.42 6.34
CA GLY A 61 26.48 0.81 5.22
C GLY A 61 25.80 1.84 4.31
N PRO A 62 25.54 1.49 3.03
CA PRO A 62 24.85 2.37 2.08
C PRO A 62 23.55 3.00 2.63
N LEU A 63 22.75 2.23 3.37
CA LEU A 63 21.50 2.70 3.99
C LEU A 63 21.72 3.75 5.08
N ALA A 64 22.86 3.71 5.78
CA ALA A 64 23.16 4.69 6.82
C ALA A 64 23.31 6.11 6.26
N ARG A 65 23.70 6.26 4.98
CA ARG A 65 23.85 7.54 4.29
C ARG A 65 22.52 8.24 4.02
N VAL A 66 21.43 7.48 3.87
CA VAL A 66 20.07 8.01 3.65
C VAL A 66 19.49 8.59 4.93
N GLY A 67 19.85 7.99 6.07
CA GLY A 67 19.35 8.37 7.39
C GLY A 67 18.01 7.70 7.72
N ASN A 68 17.89 7.22 8.96
CA ASN A 68 16.75 6.43 9.41
C ASN A 68 15.39 7.16 9.25
N ALA A 69 15.35 8.49 9.36
CA ALA A 69 14.12 9.26 9.14
C ALA A 69 13.56 9.08 7.72
N ASP A 70 14.43 9.19 6.74
CA ASP A 70 13.99 9.14 5.35
C ASP A 70 13.74 7.69 4.91
N LEU A 71 14.54 6.73 5.39
CA LEU A 71 14.28 5.30 5.21
C LEU A 71 12.89 4.92 5.72
N VAL A 72 12.56 5.30 6.96
CA VAL A 72 11.28 4.96 7.55
C VAL A 72 10.11 5.59 6.79
N ARG A 73 10.24 6.86 6.40
CA ARG A 73 9.20 7.55 5.61
C ARG A 73 9.02 6.90 4.24
N GLY A 74 10.10 6.63 3.53
CA GLY A 74 10.05 5.99 2.21
C GLY A 74 9.46 4.59 2.25
N ILE A 75 9.86 3.75 3.23
CA ILE A 75 9.28 2.42 3.40
C ILE A 75 7.80 2.50 3.79
N ALA A 76 7.41 3.44 4.64
CA ALA A 76 6.01 3.64 5.02
C ALA A 76 5.13 4.03 3.82
N ASP A 77 5.62 4.92 2.95
CA ASP A 77 4.95 5.34 1.73
C ASP A 77 4.82 4.16 0.73
N CYS A 78 5.89 3.39 0.52
CA CYS A 78 5.85 2.17 -0.29
C CYS A 78 4.83 1.14 0.22
N LEU A 79 4.77 0.93 1.54
CA LEU A 79 3.79 0.02 2.15
C LEU A 79 2.35 0.55 2.03
N ALA A 80 2.16 1.87 2.09
CA ALA A 80 0.85 2.47 1.86
C ALA A 80 0.39 2.28 0.42
N ILE A 81 1.29 2.50 -0.55
CA ILE A 81 1.06 2.23 -1.98
C ILE A 81 0.70 0.75 -2.21
N ALA A 82 1.46 -0.17 -1.62
CA ALA A 82 1.18 -1.61 -1.74
C ALA A 82 -0.21 -1.98 -1.21
N ARG A 83 -0.61 -1.45 -0.05
CA ARG A 83 -1.96 -1.65 0.49
C ARG A 83 -3.05 -1.09 -0.43
N GLN A 84 -2.86 0.14 -0.94
CA GLN A 84 -3.79 0.74 -1.91
C GLN A 84 -3.97 -0.14 -3.15
N ALA A 85 -2.89 -0.74 -3.66
CA ALA A 85 -2.93 -1.62 -4.82
C ALA A 85 -3.66 -2.96 -4.55
N THR A 86 -3.66 -3.47 -3.31
CA THR A 86 -4.23 -4.79 -2.99
C THR A 86 -5.63 -4.76 -2.38
N GLU A 87 -6.02 -3.67 -1.72
CA GLU A 87 -7.22 -3.64 -0.87
C GLU A 87 -8.40 -2.83 -1.45
N LEU A 88 -8.18 -2.02 -2.49
CA LEU A 88 -9.20 -1.08 -2.97
C LEU A 88 -10.11 -1.69 -4.04
N THR A 89 -11.41 -1.42 -3.91
CA THR A 89 -12.39 -1.70 -4.96
C THR A 89 -12.04 -0.91 -6.22
N PRO A 90 -11.98 -1.54 -7.41
CA PRO A 90 -11.57 -0.86 -8.64
C PRO A 90 -12.47 0.34 -8.98
N ASN A 91 -11.88 1.54 -9.02
CA ASN A 91 -12.50 2.74 -9.59
C ASN A 91 -11.40 3.66 -10.17
N GLY A 92 -11.77 4.54 -11.11
CA GLY A 92 -10.80 5.41 -11.80
C GLY A 92 -10.01 6.32 -10.84
N GLU A 93 -10.68 6.95 -9.88
CA GLU A 93 -10.07 7.87 -8.89
C GLU A 93 -8.99 7.17 -8.04
N VAL A 94 -9.20 5.89 -7.70
CA VAL A 94 -8.25 5.06 -6.97
C VAL A 94 -6.98 4.83 -7.79
N TYR A 95 -7.11 4.52 -9.08
CA TYR A 95 -5.95 4.33 -9.95
C TYR A 95 -5.20 5.63 -10.20
N GLU A 96 -5.89 6.76 -10.36
CA GLU A 96 -5.28 8.09 -10.42
C GLU A 96 -4.47 8.41 -9.14
N ALA A 97 -5.09 8.20 -7.97
CA ALA A 97 -4.44 8.41 -6.69
C ALA A 97 -3.22 7.52 -6.50
N LEU A 98 -3.28 6.26 -6.95
CA LEU A 98 -2.19 5.29 -6.89
C LEU A 98 -1.02 5.71 -7.79
N VAL A 99 -1.30 6.10 -9.05
CA VAL A 99 -0.27 6.63 -9.97
C VAL A 99 0.42 7.84 -9.35
N ALA A 100 -0.37 8.79 -8.81
CA ALA A 100 0.17 9.98 -8.19
C ALA A 100 0.99 9.67 -6.92
N ALA A 101 0.60 8.66 -6.14
CA ALA A 101 1.36 8.21 -4.99
C ALA A 101 2.72 7.62 -5.37
N CYS A 102 2.77 6.77 -6.41
CA CYS A 102 4.03 6.22 -6.92
C CYS A 102 4.99 7.31 -7.41
N VAL A 103 4.48 8.33 -8.12
CA VAL A 103 5.29 9.47 -8.58
C VAL A 103 5.85 10.25 -7.38
N ARG A 104 4.99 10.63 -6.43
CA ARG A 104 5.42 11.36 -5.23
C ARG A 104 6.47 10.59 -4.42
N ALA A 105 6.29 9.28 -4.24
CA ALA A 105 7.26 8.46 -3.51
C ALA A 105 8.63 8.45 -4.20
N GLY A 106 8.67 8.28 -5.52
CA GLY A 106 9.92 8.34 -6.30
C GLY A 106 10.61 9.71 -6.26
N ASP A 107 9.83 10.80 -6.30
CA ASP A 107 10.36 12.17 -6.28
C ASP A 107 10.91 12.56 -4.90
N VAL A 108 10.20 12.19 -3.83
CA VAL A 108 10.60 12.52 -2.45
C VAL A 108 11.77 11.65 -1.99
N HIS A 109 11.77 10.36 -2.36
CA HIS A 109 12.72 9.37 -1.90
C HIS A 109 13.61 8.88 -3.06
N HIS A 110 14.50 9.75 -3.52
CA HIS A 110 15.43 9.47 -4.63
C HIS A 110 16.26 8.18 -4.45
N TRP A 111 16.54 7.79 -3.20
CA TRP A 111 17.27 6.58 -2.85
C TRP A 111 16.53 5.29 -3.22
N LEU A 112 15.21 5.35 -3.45
CA LEU A 112 14.43 4.16 -3.83
C LEU A 112 14.92 3.56 -5.15
N GLY A 113 15.43 4.37 -6.08
CA GLY A 113 15.99 3.90 -7.35
C GLY A 113 17.47 3.51 -7.30
N ASP A 114 18.09 3.51 -6.12
CA ASP A 114 19.50 3.12 -5.98
C ASP A 114 19.61 1.58 -5.94
N PRO A 115 20.32 0.96 -6.91
CA PRO A 115 20.51 -0.49 -6.94
C PRO A 115 21.29 -1.01 -5.73
N ASP A 116 22.17 -0.20 -5.14
CA ASP A 116 22.93 -0.59 -3.94
C ASP A 116 22.06 -0.61 -2.67
N LEU A 117 20.83 -0.06 -2.75
CA LEU A 117 19.85 -0.01 -1.66
C LEU A 117 18.65 -0.94 -1.88
N GLY A 118 18.71 -1.78 -2.90
CA GLY A 118 17.70 -2.81 -3.19
C GLY A 118 16.66 -2.43 -4.26
N ASP A 119 16.82 -1.29 -4.95
CA ASP A 119 16.01 -0.87 -6.11
C ASP A 119 14.50 -1.07 -5.94
N LEU A 120 13.91 -0.37 -4.97
CA LEU A 120 12.45 -0.28 -4.84
C LEU A 120 11.82 0.61 -5.93
N GLY A 121 12.62 1.35 -6.68
CA GLY A 121 12.20 2.19 -7.80
C GLY A 121 11.63 1.37 -8.95
N SER A 122 12.26 0.26 -9.32
CA SER A 122 11.77 -0.65 -10.36
C SER A 122 10.35 -1.17 -10.11
N PRO A 123 10.02 -1.82 -8.97
CA PRO A 123 8.65 -2.29 -8.72
C PRO A 123 7.64 -1.15 -8.59
N LEU A 124 8.02 0.02 -8.06
CA LEU A 124 7.16 1.21 -8.06
C LEU A 124 6.83 1.70 -9.48
N HIS A 125 7.81 1.65 -10.39
CA HIS A 125 7.62 2.02 -11.79
C HIS A 125 6.66 1.06 -12.49
N GLU A 126 6.84 -0.25 -12.30
CA GLU A 126 5.97 -1.29 -12.87
C GLU A 126 4.53 -1.13 -12.39
N LEU A 127 4.33 -0.91 -11.09
CA LEU A 127 3.01 -0.67 -10.50
C LEU A 127 2.37 0.59 -11.10
N ARG A 128 3.13 1.69 -11.19
CA ARG A 128 2.66 2.95 -11.80
C ARG A 128 2.26 2.75 -13.25
N SER A 129 3.09 2.08 -14.05
CA SER A 129 2.81 1.81 -15.47
C SER A 129 1.53 1.01 -15.62
N THR A 130 1.38 -0.05 -14.83
CA THR A 130 0.19 -0.91 -14.85
C THR A 130 -1.06 -0.13 -14.44
N ALA A 131 -1.00 0.66 -13.37
CA ALA A 131 -2.12 1.48 -12.93
C ALA A 131 -2.55 2.53 -13.98
N ALA A 132 -1.58 3.14 -14.67
CA ALA A 132 -1.87 4.09 -15.75
C ALA A 132 -2.52 3.41 -16.96
N GLN A 133 -2.10 2.19 -17.31
CA GLN A 133 -2.75 1.40 -18.37
C GLN A 133 -4.19 1.04 -18.01
N VAL A 134 -4.44 0.62 -16.78
CA VAL A 134 -5.79 0.31 -16.29
C VAL A 134 -6.69 1.54 -16.31
N LEU A 135 -6.17 2.71 -15.93
CA LEU A 135 -6.90 3.97 -15.99
C LEU A 135 -7.31 4.33 -17.43
N ALA A 136 -6.38 4.23 -18.38
CA ALA A 136 -6.65 4.50 -19.79
C ALA A 136 -7.72 3.54 -20.37
N GLU A 137 -7.68 2.27 -19.98
CA GLU A 137 -8.72 1.30 -20.37
C GLU A 137 -10.08 1.64 -19.75
N PHE A 138 -10.10 2.05 -18.47
CA PHE A 138 -11.32 2.47 -17.79
C PHE A 138 -11.98 3.68 -18.47
N GLU A 139 -11.20 4.69 -18.88
CA GLU A 139 -11.69 5.84 -19.64
C GLU A 139 -12.26 5.44 -21.00
N THR A 140 -11.58 4.49 -21.67
CA THR A 140 -12.00 3.96 -22.97
C THR A 140 -13.35 3.23 -22.84
N VAL A 141 -13.47 2.30 -21.90
CA VAL A 141 -14.71 1.56 -21.63
C VAL A 141 -15.86 2.50 -21.24
N SER A 142 -15.58 3.51 -20.39
CA SER A 142 -16.57 4.50 -19.99
C SER A 142 -17.08 5.31 -21.19
N THR A 143 -16.18 5.71 -22.09
CA THR A 143 -16.52 6.45 -23.31
C THR A 143 -17.36 5.60 -24.26
N LEU A 144 -16.96 4.35 -24.52
CA LEU A 144 -17.69 3.43 -25.39
C LEU A 144 -19.07 3.08 -24.85
N THR A 145 -19.18 2.90 -23.53
CA THR A 145 -20.44 2.61 -22.87
C THR A 145 -21.43 3.78 -22.99
N ARG A 146 -20.95 5.01 -22.81
CA ARG A 146 -21.75 6.22 -23.04
C ARG A 146 -22.22 6.32 -24.49
N GLN A 147 -21.33 6.11 -25.45
CA GLN A 147 -21.68 6.14 -26.88
C GLN A 147 -22.71 5.06 -27.25
N ALA A 148 -22.56 3.85 -26.70
CA ALA A 148 -23.52 2.76 -26.92
C ALA A 148 -24.91 3.10 -26.34
N ALA A 149 -24.97 3.72 -25.16
CA ALA A 149 -26.23 4.18 -24.56
C ALA A 149 -26.91 5.26 -25.41
N GLU A 150 -26.16 6.25 -25.89
CA GLU A 150 -26.66 7.31 -26.78
C GLU A 150 -27.19 6.73 -28.11
N ALA A 151 -26.46 5.78 -28.71
CA ALA A 151 -26.86 5.11 -29.93
C ALA A 151 -28.13 4.25 -29.74
N LEU A 152 -28.27 3.59 -28.59
CA LEU A 152 -29.46 2.82 -28.22
C LEU A 152 -30.68 3.73 -28.03
N GLU A 153 -30.51 4.86 -27.37
CA GLU A 153 -31.59 5.84 -27.17
C GLU A 153 -32.05 6.44 -28.50
N GLU A 154 -31.12 6.84 -29.37
CA GLU A 154 -31.43 7.34 -30.71
C GLU A 154 -32.18 6.30 -31.55
N SER A 155 -31.73 5.04 -31.52
CA SER A 155 -32.38 3.93 -32.22
C SER A 155 -33.80 3.69 -31.69
N THR A 156 -33.97 3.73 -30.37
CA THR A 156 -35.28 3.60 -29.71
C THR A 156 -36.23 4.72 -30.13
N ARG A 157 -35.74 5.97 -30.17
CA ARG A 157 -36.52 7.13 -30.66
C ARG A 157 -36.95 6.96 -32.11
N ARG A 158 -36.04 6.53 -33.00
CA ARG A 158 -36.33 6.30 -34.42
C ARG A 158 -37.36 5.19 -34.63
N ILE A 159 -37.18 4.04 -33.97
CA ILE A 159 -38.11 2.92 -34.03
C ILE A 159 -39.50 3.36 -33.52
N GLY A 160 -39.55 4.06 -32.39
CA GLY A 160 -40.81 4.58 -31.85
C GLY A 160 -41.52 5.55 -32.82
N ALA A 161 -40.78 6.41 -33.51
CA ALA A 161 -41.33 7.30 -34.53
C ALA A 161 -41.89 6.54 -35.74
N LEU A 162 -41.16 5.53 -36.24
CA LEU A 162 -41.60 4.67 -37.34
C LEU A 162 -42.87 3.88 -36.98
N VAL A 163 -42.91 3.27 -35.79
CA VAL A 163 -44.09 2.54 -35.31
C VAL A 163 -45.31 3.47 -35.21
N ARG A 164 -45.14 4.70 -34.71
CA ARG A 164 -46.23 5.70 -34.67
C ARG A 164 -46.71 6.07 -36.06
N ARG A 165 -45.80 6.25 -37.04
CA ARG A 165 -46.16 6.57 -38.43
C ARG A 165 -46.96 5.44 -39.06
N VAL A 166 -46.46 4.21 -39.01
CA VAL A 166 -47.15 3.03 -39.56
C VAL A 166 -48.54 2.83 -38.95
N ARG A 167 -48.69 3.05 -37.64
CA ARG A 167 -50.00 2.97 -36.97
C ARG A 167 -50.94 4.12 -37.32
N GLY A 168 -50.42 5.32 -37.60
CA GLY A 168 -51.21 6.46 -38.04
C GLY A 168 -51.65 6.40 -39.50
N GLU A 169 -50.93 5.65 -40.33
CA GLU A 169 -51.24 5.43 -41.75
C GLU A 169 -52.16 4.22 -42.00
N ALA A 170 -52.41 3.38 -40.99
CA ALA A 170 -53.41 2.32 -41.09
C ALA A 170 -54.81 2.96 -41.19
N PRO A 171 -55.59 2.72 -42.27
CA PRO A 171 -56.90 3.32 -42.41
C PRO A 171 -57.82 2.77 -41.32
N ALA A 172 -58.66 3.63 -40.74
CA ALA A 172 -59.83 3.18 -40.01
C ALA A 172 -60.69 2.38 -41.00
N THR A 173 -60.60 1.05 -40.95
CA THR A 173 -61.54 0.17 -41.64
C THR A 173 -62.92 0.48 -41.09
N ALA A 174 -63.71 1.18 -41.91
CA ALA A 174 -65.15 1.36 -41.77
C ALA A 174 -65.89 0.04 -42.07
#